data_AF-A0A2V6KCZ5-F1
#
_entry.id   AF-A0A2V6KCZ5-F1
#
_cell.length_a   1.000
_cell.length_b   1.000
_cell.length_c   1.000
_cell.angle_alpha   90.00
_cell.angle_beta   90.00
_cell.angle_gamma   90.00
#
_symmetry.space_group_name_H-M   'P 1'
#
loop_
_entity.id
_entity.type
_entity.pdbx_description
1 polymer ?
#
loop_
_entity_poly.entity_id
_entity_poly.type
_entity_poly.pdbx_seq_one_letter_code
_entity_poly.pdbx_strand_id
1 'polypeptide(L)'
;MRRHALFIGVFVLIAAARFVILFTSQTHVHSDEAIIGLMGKHVLEGRYFPFYMYGQPYNAGAAWEAYLAAIAFASFGVGVISLKSCIVVLSLLCLFLFYQMCLALYDQRTALLGTIVFAVAPSLLKWHFQVRGYSWYFLSIPLLTILFLSIQSTPNRRWPLFFLFGASSGLSICSLELGIAFNLALWFLILTRRSLSLKNALVALAGFVVGYAPAIVFNLTHHFANWNAVLEKTGGGGAALLFHPDVLSQIFFTEMPKFFGADTILWYYPEKPATGFVFYAVALLATGGAAWPFIRAPSKILMAIRDGFTGGDQERDLLLLLLTLACFVPYVTAPFRVPGYFLAGCFFFAVLT
;
A
#
# COMPACT_ATOMS: atom_id res chain seq x y z
N MET A 1 14.90 24.61 4.96
CA MET A 1 13.97 24.84 3.82
C MET A 1 14.65 24.72 2.45
N ARG A 2 15.79 25.38 2.17
CA ARG A 2 16.48 25.30 0.86
C ARG A 2 16.73 23.88 0.34
N ARG A 3 17.09 22.95 1.24
CA ARG A 3 17.31 21.54 0.91
C ARG A 3 16.09 20.91 0.23
N HIS A 4 14.87 21.15 0.68
CA HIS A 4 13.66 20.53 0.13
C HIS A 4 12.84 21.45 -0.78
N ALA A 5 13.37 22.62 -1.15
CA ALA A 5 12.62 23.61 -1.92
C ALA A 5 12.08 23.06 -3.24
N LEU A 6 12.87 22.23 -3.93
CA LEU A 6 12.46 21.65 -5.20
C LEU A 6 11.37 20.58 -5.02
N PHE A 7 11.44 19.75 -3.97
CA PHE A 7 10.36 18.84 -3.61
C PHE A 7 9.08 19.61 -3.27
N ILE A 8 9.17 20.69 -2.48
CA ILE A 8 8.01 21.52 -2.14
C ILE A 8 7.37 22.10 -3.40
N GLY A 9 8.17 22.63 -4.34
CA GLY A 9 7.67 23.15 -5.61
C GLY A 9 6.93 22.08 -6.43
N VAL A 10 7.54 20.89 -6.58
CA VAL A 10 6.93 19.75 -7.27
C VAL A 10 5.65 19.29 -6.56
N PHE A 11 5.66 19.21 -5.24
CA PHE A 11 4.52 18.80 -4.43
C PHE A 11 3.33 19.77 -4.58
N VAL A 12 3.60 21.08 -4.56
CA VAL A 12 2.58 22.11 -4.78
C VAL A 12 2.00 22.02 -6.20
N LEU A 13 2.83 21.80 -7.22
CA LEU A 13 2.36 21.60 -8.59
C LEU A 13 1.47 20.36 -8.71
N ILE A 14 1.87 19.23 -8.11
CA ILE A 14 1.07 17.99 -8.10
C ILE A 14 -0.24 18.20 -7.35
N ALA A 15 -0.21 18.87 -6.20
CA ALA A 15 -1.42 19.20 -5.44
C ALA A 15 -2.37 20.06 -6.28
N ALA A 16 -1.88 21.14 -6.89
CA ALA A 16 -2.67 21.99 -7.77
C ALA A 16 -3.28 21.19 -8.93
N ALA A 17 -2.48 20.37 -9.62
CA ALA A 17 -2.97 19.52 -10.71
C ALA A 17 -4.07 18.54 -10.24
N ARG A 18 -3.89 17.88 -9.08
CA ARG A 18 -4.91 16.97 -8.53
C ARG A 18 -6.20 17.69 -8.18
N PHE A 19 -6.13 18.87 -7.57
CA PHE A 19 -7.35 19.65 -7.30
C PHE A 19 -8.03 20.13 -8.58
N VAL A 20 -7.29 20.58 -9.60
CA VAL A 20 -7.87 20.91 -10.91
C VAL A 20 -8.58 19.69 -11.51
N ILE A 21 -7.95 18.51 -11.49
CA ILE A 21 -8.55 17.25 -11.97
C ILE A 21 -9.82 16.90 -11.18
N LEU A 22 -9.81 17.08 -9.86
CA LEU A 22 -10.96 16.86 -8.99
C LEU A 22 -12.16 17.71 -9.43
N PHE A 23 -11.96 19.01 -9.68
CA PHE A 23 -13.04 19.92 -10.05
C PHE A 23 -13.48 19.81 -11.52
N THR A 24 -12.65 19.27 -12.41
CA THR A 24 -12.93 19.25 -13.86
C THR A 24 -13.39 17.89 -14.39
N SER A 25 -12.86 16.79 -13.84
CA SER A 25 -13.07 15.44 -14.39
C SER A 25 -13.68 14.44 -13.42
N GLN A 26 -13.59 14.68 -12.11
CA GLN A 26 -14.06 13.76 -11.08
C GLN A 26 -15.49 14.09 -10.63
N THR A 27 -16.39 14.36 -11.59
CA THR A 27 -17.76 14.85 -11.34
C THR A 27 -18.76 13.74 -11.01
N HIS A 28 -18.39 12.46 -11.15
CA HIS A 28 -19.26 11.31 -10.91
C HIS A 28 -18.66 10.34 -9.88
N VAL A 29 -19.56 9.64 -9.18
CA VAL A 29 -19.24 8.51 -8.30
C VAL A 29 -19.51 7.19 -9.01
N HIS A 30 -18.67 6.19 -8.75
CA HIS A 30 -18.87 4.81 -9.19
C HIS A 30 -19.57 4.01 -8.08
N SER A 31 -19.94 2.75 -8.35
CA SER A 31 -20.71 1.92 -7.39
C SER A 31 -20.07 1.84 -5.99
N ASP A 32 -18.77 1.55 -5.93
CA ASP A 32 -18.05 1.44 -4.65
C ASP A 32 -17.97 2.78 -3.91
N GLU A 33 -17.74 3.86 -4.68
CA GLU A 33 -17.65 5.22 -4.15
C GLU A 33 -19.02 5.69 -3.61
N ALA A 34 -20.10 5.30 -4.27
CA ALA A 34 -21.47 5.59 -3.84
C ALA A 34 -21.80 4.89 -2.52
N ILE A 35 -21.33 3.64 -2.32
CA ILE A 35 -21.49 2.94 -1.04
C ILE A 35 -20.77 3.69 0.08
N ILE A 36 -19.49 4.07 -0.13
CA ILE A 36 -18.71 4.78 0.89
C ILE A 36 -19.27 6.20 1.13
N GLY A 37 -19.75 6.88 0.09
CA GLY A 37 -20.46 8.15 0.19
C GLY A 37 -21.76 8.02 1.01
N LEU A 38 -22.53 6.96 0.80
CA LEU A 38 -23.73 6.68 1.60
C LEU A 38 -23.38 6.39 3.06
N MET A 39 -22.32 5.62 3.32
CA MET A 39 -21.79 5.40 4.66
C MET A 39 -21.43 6.73 5.33
N GLY A 40 -20.69 7.61 4.64
CA GLY A 40 -20.31 8.92 5.17
C GLY A 40 -21.52 9.82 5.45
N LYS A 41 -22.56 9.75 4.60
CA LYS A 41 -23.84 10.43 4.84
C LYS A 41 -24.55 9.89 6.07
N HIS A 42 -24.61 8.58 6.27
CA HIS A 42 -25.21 7.98 7.46
C HIS A 42 -24.46 8.31 8.75
N VAL A 43 -23.13 8.38 8.70
CA VAL A 43 -22.30 8.86 9.82
C VAL A 43 -22.63 10.32 10.13
N LEU A 44 -22.69 11.19 9.10
CA LEU A 44 -23.05 12.60 9.27
C LEU A 44 -24.44 12.77 9.90
N GLU A 45 -25.41 11.96 9.47
CA GLU A 45 -26.79 11.97 9.98
C GLU A 45 -26.93 11.28 11.35
N GLY A 46 -25.84 10.77 11.93
CA GLY A 46 -25.85 10.06 13.22
C GLY A 46 -26.62 8.74 13.20
N ARG A 47 -26.87 8.16 12.02
CA ARG A 47 -27.71 6.95 11.86
C ARG A 47 -26.96 5.66 12.14
N TYR A 48 -25.73 5.54 11.63
CA TYR A 48 -24.96 4.31 11.74
C TYR A 48 -23.45 4.60 11.67
N PHE A 49 -22.68 3.86 12.48
CA PHE A 49 -21.23 4.00 12.61
C PHE A 49 -20.57 2.68 12.16
N PRO A 50 -20.28 2.51 10.86
CA PRO A 50 -19.74 1.26 10.35
C PRO A 50 -18.31 1.01 10.81
N PHE A 51 -17.97 -0.26 11.00
CA PHE A 51 -16.57 -0.69 11.13
C PHE A 51 -15.98 -1.18 9.80
N TYR A 52 -16.79 -1.87 8.99
CA TYR A 52 -16.43 -2.34 7.65
C TYR A 52 -17.32 -1.70 6.58
N MET A 53 -16.93 -1.86 5.31
CA MET A 53 -17.74 -1.43 4.17
C MET A 53 -19.12 -2.08 4.19
N TYR A 54 -20.17 -1.35 3.82
CA TYR A 54 -21.50 -1.94 3.70
C TYR A 54 -21.51 -3.13 2.73
N GLY A 55 -22.20 -4.21 3.12
CA GLY A 55 -22.34 -5.43 2.34
C GLY A 55 -21.18 -6.41 2.46
N GLN A 56 -20.12 -6.10 3.22
CA GLN A 56 -18.99 -7.02 3.41
C GLN A 56 -18.33 -6.87 4.78
N PRO A 57 -17.96 -7.96 5.47
CA PRO A 57 -17.36 -7.90 6.80
C PRO A 57 -15.83 -7.75 6.74
N TYR A 58 -15.29 -6.96 5.81
CA TYR A 58 -13.85 -6.71 5.66
C TYR A 58 -13.60 -5.32 5.04
N ASN A 59 -12.33 -4.90 4.88
CA ASN A 59 -11.94 -3.59 4.35
C ASN A 59 -12.38 -2.42 5.28
N ALA A 60 -11.78 -2.31 6.47
CA ALA A 60 -12.11 -1.22 7.41
C ALA A 60 -11.66 0.14 6.88
N GLY A 61 -10.73 0.16 5.92
CA GLY A 61 -10.30 1.38 5.24
C GLY A 61 -11.45 2.12 4.58
N ALA A 62 -12.48 1.41 4.10
CA ALA A 62 -13.68 2.02 3.54
C ALA A 62 -14.51 2.77 4.60
N ALA A 63 -14.59 2.22 5.82
CA ALA A 63 -15.23 2.91 6.93
C ALA A 63 -14.44 4.16 7.33
N TRP A 64 -13.11 4.06 7.40
CA TRP A 64 -12.26 5.22 7.69
C TRP A 64 -12.39 6.34 6.65
N GLU A 65 -12.48 5.99 5.36
CA GLU A 65 -12.79 6.96 4.30
C GLU A 65 -14.19 7.56 4.46
N ALA A 66 -15.19 6.77 4.86
CA ALA A 66 -16.54 7.26 5.16
C ALA A 66 -16.57 8.26 6.33
N TYR A 67 -15.80 8.02 7.40
CA TYR A 67 -15.68 8.95 8.52
C TYR A 67 -15.05 10.29 8.08
N LEU A 68 -14.01 10.25 7.25
CA LEU A 68 -13.43 11.47 6.68
C LEU A 68 -14.42 12.19 5.75
N ALA A 69 -15.16 11.42 4.94
CA ALA A 69 -16.20 11.98 4.08
C ALA A 69 -17.30 12.67 4.88
N ALA A 70 -17.70 12.14 6.05
CA ALA A 70 -18.69 12.78 6.91
C ALA A 70 -18.24 14.17 7.38
N ILE A 71 -16.95 14.34 7.71
CA ILE A 71 -16.36 15.65 8.06
C ILE A 71 -16.41 16.61 6.85
N ALA A 72 -16.05 16.13 5.66
CA ALA A 72 -16.11 16.93 4.44
C ALA A 72 -17.56 17.31 4.07
N PHE A 73 -18.52 16.38 4.24
CA PHE A 73 -19.93 16.64 3.99
C PHE A 73 -20.52 17.65 4.98
N ALA A 74 -20.11 17.62 6.24
CA ALA A 74 -20.48 18.65 7.21
C ALA A 74 -19.99 20.05 6.79
N SER A 75 -18.81 20.11 6.16
CA SER A 75 -18.14 21.37 5.82
C SER A 75 -18.57 21.95 4.47
N PHE A 76 -18.78 21.09 3.47
CA PHE A 76 -18.96 21.49 2.06
C PHE A 76 -20.25 20.95 1.44
N GLY A 77 -21.10 20.28 2.23
CA GLY A 77 -22.30 19.61 1.76
C GLY A 77 -22.02 18.21 1.19
N VAL A 78 -23.06 17.38 1.16
CA VAL A 78 -23.00 16.03 0.59
C VAL A 78 -22.87 16.13 -0.93
N GLY A 79 -21.77 15.63 -1.48
CA GLY A 79 -21.51 15.69 -2.92
C GLY A 79 -20.24 14.96 -3.33
N VAL A 80 -20.09 14.76 -4.65
CA VAL A 80 -18.96 14.01 -5.24
C VAL A 80 -17.62 14.67 -4.91
N ILE A 81 -17.55 16.00 -5.06
CA ILE A 81 -16.33 16.77 -4.78
C ILE A 81 -15.93 16.65 -3.32
N SER A 82 -16.87 16.82 -2.37
CA SER A 82 -16.61 16.67 -0.94
C SER A 82 -16.07 15.28 -0.62
N LEU A 83 -16.68 14.22 -1.17
CA LEU A 83 -16.26 12.83 -0.98
C LEU A 83 -14.83 12.58 -1.51
N LYS A 84 -14.58 12.96 -2.78
CA LYS A 84 -13.29 12.71 -3.44
C LYS A 84 -12.17 13.63 -2.94
N SER A 85 -12.51 14.80 -2.37
CA SER A 85 -11.53 15.70 -1.77
C SER A 85 -10.75 15.02 -0.64
N CYS A 86 -11.40 14.15 0.15
CA CYS A 86 -10.76 13.36 1.19
C CYS A 86 -9.65 12.48 0.61
N ILE A 87 -9.94 11.80 -0.51
CA ILE A 87 -8.98 10.91 -1.17
C ILE A 87 -7.84 11.70 -1.78
N VAL A 88 -8.10 12.87 -2.36
CA VAL A 88 -7.04 13.76 -2.85
C VAL A 88 -6.10 14.15 -1.72
N VAL A 89 -6.62 14.53 -0.54
CA VAL A 89 -5.78 14.87 0.63
C VAL A 89 -4.97 13.66 1.10
N LEU A 90 -5.59 12.49 1.25
CA LEU A 90 -4.88 11.26 1.65
C LEU A 90 -3.82 10.85 0.63
N SER A 91 -4.08 11.04 -0.66
CA SER A 91 -3.12 10.77 -1.74
C SER A 91 -1.91 11.70 -1.69
N LEU A 92 -2.08 12.95 -1.26
CA LEU A 92 -0.99 13.90 -1.06
C LEU A 92 -0.17 13.56 0.19
N LEU A 93 -0.84 13.15 1.26
CA LEU A 93 -0.16 12.62 2.45
C LEU A 93 0.66 11.37 2.11
N CYS A 94 0.11 10.45 1.31
CA CYS A 94 0.81 9.27 0.83
C CYS A 94 2.06 9.64 0.03
N LEU A 95 1.93 10.60 -0.90
CA LEU A 95 3.07 11.10 -1.68
C LEU A 95 4.17 11.72 -0.80
N PHE A 96 3.77 12.48 0.23
CA PHE A 96 4.71 13.03 1.20
C PHE A 96 5.42 11.94 2.00
N LEU A 97 4.69 10.97 2.54
CA LEU A 97 5.28 9.82 3.26
C LEU A 97 6.19 9.00 2.37
N PHE A 98 5.82 8.82 1.10
CA PHE A 98 6.65 8.14 0.11
C PHE A 98 7.98 8.87 -0.13
N TYR A 99 7.95 10.20 -0.27
CA TYR A 99 9.18 11.00 -0.34
C TYR A 99 10.06 10.83 0.91
N GLN A 100 9.46 10.83 2.10
CA GLN A 100 10.20 10.60 3.36
C GLN A 100 10.80 9.20 3.43
N MET A 101 10.06 8.18 2.98
CA MET A 101 10.56 6.81 2.87
C MET A 101 11.76 6.75 1.94
N CYS A 102 11.68 7.40 0.77
CA CYS A 102 12.78 7.43 -0.17
C CYS A 102 13.99 8.20 0.37
N LEU A 103 13.80 9.27 1.14
CA LEU A 103 14.90 9.98 1.83
C LEU A 103 15.55 9.15 2.94
N ALA A 104 14.81 8.23 3.55
CA ALA A 104 15.36 7.30 4.54
C ALA A 104 16.20 6.19 3.89
N LEU A 105 15.99 5.94 2.60
CA LEU A 105 16.71 4.92 1.83
C LEU A 105 17.84 5.53 1.01
N TYR A 106 17.55 6.50 0.16
CA TYR A 106 18.45 7.03 -0.86
C TYR A 106 18.74 8.52 -0.66
N ASP A 107 19.58 9.06 -1.55
CA ASP A 107 19.83 10.48 -1.60
C ASP A 107 18.60 11.28 -2.07
N GLN A 108 18.70 12.59 -1.92
CA GLN A 108 17.58 13.49 -2.18
C GLN A 108 17.13 13.51 -3.65
N ARG A 109 18.05 13.35 -4.61
CA ARG A 109 17.71 13.36 -6.04
C ARG A 109 16.89 12.13 -6.40
N THR A 110 17.35 10.96 -5.96
CA THR A 110 16.64 9.69 -6.14
C THR A 110 15.27 9.73 -5.47
N ALA A 111 15.18 10.25 -4.24
CA ALA A 111 13.90 10.38 -3.54
C ALA A 111 12.90 11.28 -4.28
N LEU A 112 13.36 12.40 -4.83
CA LEU A 112 12.53 13.28 -5.63
C LEU A 112 12.08 12.62 -6.94
N LEU A 113 13.01 12.03 -7.69
CA LEU A 113 12.72 11.39 -8.98
C LEU A 113 11.70 10.26 -8.79
N GLY A 114 11.92 9.38 -7.81
CA GLY A 114 10.96 8.32 -7.50
C GLY A 114 9.60 8.87 -7.10
N THR A 115 9.55 10.00 -6.39
CA THR A 115 8.28 10.66 -6.04
C THR A 115 7.57 11.22 -7.27
N ILE A 116 8.30 11.78 -8.24
CA ILE A 116 7.73 12.24 -9.51
C ILE A 116 7.15 11.04 -10.27
N VAL A 117 7.92 9.96 -10.41
CA VAL A 117 7.47 8.71 -11.05
C VAL A 117 6.21 8.18 -10.38
N PHE A 118 6.20 8.08 -9.05
CA PHE A 118 5.03 7.67 -8.27
C PHE A 118 3.81 8.55 -8.55
N ALA A 119 4.00 9.88 -8.61
CA ALA A 119 2.90 10.82 -8.79
C ALA A 119 2.24 10.72 -10.17
N VAL A 120 2.99 10.34 -11.20
CA VAL A 120 2.52 10.29 -12.60
C VAL A 120 2.27 8.87 -13.12
N ALA A 121 2.70 7.84 -12.38
CA ALA A 121 2.51 6.44 -12.76
C ALA A 121 1.01 6.14 -12.98
N PRO A 122 0.59 5.71 -14.18
CA PRO A 122 -0.82 5.48 -14.50
C PRO A 122 -1.51 4.48 -13.55
N SER A 123 -0.78 3.44 -13.14
CA SER A 123 -1.24 2.41 -12.20
C SER A 123 -1.61 2.97 -10.82
N LEU A 124 -0.95 4.06 -10.40
CA LEU A 124 -1.13 4.71 -9.10
C LEU A 124 -2.07 5.91 -9.19
N LEU A 125 -2.09 6.61 -10.33
CA LEU A 125 -2.86 7.84 -10.53
C LEU A 125 -4.35 7.68 -10.26
N LYS A 126 -4.93 6.53 -10.63
CA LYS A 126 -6.36 6.25 -10.42
C LYS A 126 -6.76 6.19 -8.95
N TRP A 127 -5.88 5.66 -8.10
CA TRP A 127 -6.12 5.55 -6.65
C TRP A 127 -6.05 6.89 -5.95
N HIS A 128 -5.38 7.88 -6.55
CA HIS A 128 -5.32 9.23 -5.99
C HIS A 128 -6.69 9.94 -5.99
N PHE A 129 -7.70 9.39 -6.68
CA PHE A 129 -9.03 9.98 -6.81
C PHE A 129 -10.18 9.04 -6.45
N GLN A 130 -9.93 7.73 -6.38
CA GLN A 130 -10.99 6.74 -6.16
C GLN A 130 -11.20 6.39 -4.69
N VAL A 131 -12.45 6.45 -4.27
CA VAL A 131 -12.89 6.12 -2.91
C VAL A 131 -13.16 4.61 -2.86
N ARG A 132 -12.25 3.82 -2.30
CA ARG A 132 -12.33 2.35 -2.28
C ARG A 132 -11.95 1.70 -0.96
N GLY A 133 -11.57 2.49 0.03
CA GLY A 133 -11.03 2.03 1.30
C GLY A 133 -9.55 1.67 1.27
N TYR A 134 -8.82 1.98 0.20
CA TYR A 134 -7.41 1.58 0.06
C TYR A 134 -6.44 2.65 0.57
N SER A 135 -6.91 3.87 0.85
CA SER A 135 -6.02 4.98 1.22
C SER A 135 -5.17 4.67 2.45
N TRP A 136 -5.77 4.02 3.46
CA TRP A 136 -5.07 3.65 4.69
C TRP A 136 -4.03 2.54 4.51
N TYR A 137 -4.31 1.58 3.62
CA TYR A 137 -3.33 0.59 3.18
C TYR A 137 -2.16 1.26 2.45
N PHE A 138 -2.43 2.25 1.61
CA PHE A 138 -1.37 2.98 0.92
C PHE A 138 -0.52 3.87 1.83
N LEU A 139 -1.10 4.45 2.87
CA LEU A 139 -0.37 5.20 3.87
C LEU A 139 0.50 4.28 4.74
N SER A 140 0.04 3.05 5.00
CA SER A 140 0.77 2.12 5.87
C SER A 140 2.06 1.61 5.24
N ILE A 141 2.15 1.47 3.91
CA ILE A 141 3.35 0.98 3.21
C ILE A 141 4.60 1.86 3.49
N PRO A 142 4.61 3.16 3.15
CA PRO A 142 5.76 4.01 3.46
C PRO A 142 5.94 4.21 4.96
N LEU A 143 4.86 4.31 5.75
CA LEU A 143 4.95 4.47 7.20
C LEU A 143 5.65 3.28 7.88
N LEU A 144 5.22 2.06 7.57
CA LEU A 144 5.81 0.83 8.12
C LEU A 144 7.26 0.65 7.66
N THR A 145 7.56 1.00 6.42
CA THR A 145 8.94 0.96 5.89
C THR A 145 9.83 1.97 6.62
N ILE A 146 9.36 3.21 6.85
CA ILE A 146 10.09 4.22 7.63
C ILE A 146 10.31 3.75 9.08
N LEU A 147 9.28 3.19 9.72
CA LEU A 147 9.38 2.67 11.09
C LEU A 147 10.38 1.51 11.17
N PHE A 148 10.33 0.59 10.20
CA PHE A 148 11.28 -0.51 10.06
C PHE A 148 12.73 0.00 9.91
N LEU A 149 12.98 0.96 9.01
CA LEU A 149 14.30 1.56 8.83
C LEU A 149 14.77 2.32 10.07
N SER A 150 13.86 3.01 10.76
CA SER A 150 14.15 3.73 12.01
C SER A 150 14.53 2.78 13.15
N ILE A 151 13.89 1.62 13.23
CA ILE A 151 14.24 0.55 14.16
C ILE A 151 15.66 0.02 13.87
N GLN A 152 16.05 -0.07 12.59
CA GLN A 152 17.39 -0.54 12.21
C GLN A 152 18.50 0.49 12.52
N SER A 153 18.24 1.76 12.27
CA SER A 153 19.26 2.82 12.34
C SER A 153 19.53 3.34 13.75
N THR A 154 18.70 3.01 14.75
CA THR A 154 18.84 3.56 16.10
C THR A 154 19.71 2.66 17.01
N PRO A 155 20.90 3.12 17.47
CA PRO A 155 21.84 2.31 18.26
C PRO A 155 21.37 1.97 19.69
N ASN A 156 20.20 2.44 20.12
CA ASN A 156 19.57 2.01 21.37
C ASN A 156 18.05 1.92 21.17
N ARG A 157 17.59 0.69 20.92
CA ARG A 157 16.26 0.32 20.40
C ARG A 157 15.12 0.83 21.27
N ARG A 158 14.61 2.01 20.94
CA ARG A 158 13.55 2.69 21.70
C ARG A 158 12.23 1.93 21.56
N TRP A 159 11.68 1.49 22.68
CA TRP A 159 10.40 0.78 22.74
C TRP A 159 9.25 1.47 21.97
N PRO A 160 9.12 2.82 21.88
CA PRO A 160 8.02 3.44 21.16
C PRO A 160 8.03 3.13 19.66
N LEU A 161 9.21 2.98 19.03
CA LEU A 161 9.29 2.64 17.60
C LEU A 161 8.72 1.23 17.35
N PHE A 162 9.00 0.28 18.24
CA PHE A 162 8.43 -1.05 18.18
C PHE A 162 6.92 -1.04 18.39
N PHE A 163 6.44 -0.27 19.38
CA PHE A 163 5.01 -0.13 19.63
C PHE A 163 4.28 0.49 18.42
N LEU A 164 4.82 1.59 17.86
CA LEU A 164 4.26 2.25 16.68
C LEU A 164 4.29 1.37 15.44
N PHE A 165 5.38 0.61 15.24
CA PHE A 165 5.47 -0.37 14.17
C PHE A 165 4.38 -1.44 14.32
N GLY A 166 4.23 -2.01 15.51
CA GLY A 166 3.17 -2.95 15.82
C GLY A 166 1.77 -2.38 15.57
N ALA A 167 1.47 -1.22 16.14
CA ALA A 167 0.17 -0.57 16.03
C ALA A 167 -0.19 -0.23 14.58
N SER A 168 0.78 0.31 13.83
CA SER A 168 0.60 0.59 12.39
C SER A 168 0.42 -0.70 11.59
N SER A 169 1.06 -1.79 12.00
CA SER A 169 0.95 -3.10 11.36
C SER A 169 -0.44 -3.69 11.55
N GLY A 170 -0.95 -3.67 12.79
CA GLY A 170 -2.32 -4.08 13.10
C GLY A 170 -3.36 -3.23 12.35
N LEU A 171 -3.21 -1.90 12.40
CA LEU A 171 -4.11 -0.99 11.69
C LEU A 171 -4.07 -1.20 10.17
N SER A 172 -2.90 -1.49 9.61
CA SER A 172 -2.73 -1.80 8.19
C SER A 172 -3.54 -3.03 7.77
N ILE A 173 -3.45 -4.14 8.52
CA ILE A 173 -4.16 -5.38 8.20
C ILE A 173 -5.67 -5.18 8.40
N CYS A 174 -6.07 -4.47 9.45
CA CYS A 174 -7.46 -4.12 9.71
C CYS A 174 -8.05 -3.27 8.57
N SER A 175 -7.27 -2.31 8.04
CA SER A 175 -7.71 -1.46 6.94
C SER A 175 -7.93 -2.26 5.66
N LEU A 176 -7.00 -3.16 5.34
CA LEU A 176 -7.10 -4.05 4.20
C LEU A 176 -6.27 -5.32 4.44
N GLU A 177 -6.95 -6.46 4.47
CA GLU A 177 -6.39 -7.74 4.94
C GLU A 177 -5.24 -8.25 4.06
N LEU A 178 -5.19 -7.82 2.79
CA LEU A 178 -4.08 -8.06 1.86
C LEU A 178 -2.73 -7.58 2.38
N GLY A 179 -2.73 -6.56 3.26
CA GLY A 179 -1.53 -6.07 3.88
C GLY A 179 -0.80 -7.13 4.70
N ILE A 180 -1.42 -8.28 4.98
CA ILE A 180 -0.80 -9.37 5.74
C ILE A 180 0.54 -9.82 5.15
N ALA A 181 0.66 -10.00 3.84
CA ALA A 181 1.90 -10.49 3.24
C ALA A 181 3.06 -9.49 3.39
N PHE A 182 2.78 -8.22 3.12
CA PHE A 182 3.74 -7.12 3.32
C PHE A 182 4.16 -6.98 4.80
N ASN A 183 3.18 -7.05 5.71
CA ASN A 183 3.45 -6.98 7.15
C ASN A 183 4.30 -8.17 7.61
N LEU A 184 3.95 -9.39 7.20
CA LEU A 184 4.70 -10.60 7.55
C LEU A 184 6.15 -10.53 7.08
N ALA A 185 6.42 -9.96 5.89
CA ALA A 185 7.78 -9.76 5.43
C ALA A 185 8.59 -8.84 6.37
N LEU A 186 8.03 -7.70 6.77
CA LEU A 186 8.70 -6.79 7.70
C LEU A 186 8.88 -7.43 9.10
N TRP A 187 7.87 -8.11 9.62
CA TRP A 187 7.96 -8.85 10.89
C TRP A 187 9.04 -9.92 10.83
N PHE A 188 9.08 -10.71 9.75
CA PHE A 188 10.10 -11.72 9.53
C PHE A 188 11.51 -11.10 9.49
N LEU A 189 11.70 -9.99 8.77
CA LEU A 189 12.98 -9.29 8.71
C LEU A 189 13.40 -8.70 10.06
N ILE A 190 12.46 -8.26 10.91
CA ILE A 190 12.77 -7.80 12.28
C ILE A 190 13.15 -8.99 13.18
N LEU A 191 12.42 -10.11 13.10
CA LEU A 191 12.59 -11.28 13.97
C LEU A 191 13.84 -12.10 13.65
N THR A 192 14.18 -12.24 12.37
CA THR A 192 15.39 -12.97 11.92
C THR A 192 16.69 -12.30 12.35
N ARG A 193 16.62 -11.03 12.74
CA ARG A 193 17.79 -10.29 13.21
C ARG A 193 18.06 -10.61 14.67
N ARG A 194 19.23 -11.20 14.91
CA ARG A 194 19.76 -11.64 16.24
C ARG A 194 19.84 -10.57 17.33
N SER A 195 19.47 -9.35 17.02
CA SER A 195 19.61 -8.19 17.87
C SER A 195 18.28 -7.80 18.57
N LEU A 196 17.15 -8.44 18.24
CA LEU A 196 15.86 -8.16 18.84
C LEU A 196 15.80 -8.72 20.27
N SER A 197 15.64 -7.84 21.26
CA SER A 197 15.37 -8.27 22.63
C SER A 197 13.92 -8.76 22.78
N LEU A 198 13.69 -9.75 23.63
CA LEU A 198 12.35 -10.26 23.94
C LEU A 198 11.40 -9.13 24.37
N LYS A 199 11.90 -8.17 25.16
CA LYS A 199 11.15 -6.99 25.59
C LYS A 199 10.62 -6.19 24.39
N ASN A 200 11.47 -5.91 23.39
CA ASN A 200 11.04 -5.13 22.22
C ASN A 200 10.11 -5.93 21.30
N ALA A 201 10.29 -7.24 21.21
CA ALA A 201 9.34 -8.12 20.52
C ALA A 201 7.95 -8.07 21.17
N LEU A 202 7.88 -8.16 22.50
CA LEU A 202 6.62 -8.04 23.26
C LEU A 202 5.98 -6.66 23.11
N VAL A 203 6.78 -5.59 23.09
CA VAL A 203 6.27 -4.22 22.87
C VAL A 203 5.69 -4.07 21.46
N ALA A 204 6.36 -4.63 20.43
CA ALA A 204 5.82 -4.63 19.08
C ALA A 204 4.51 -5.44 19.00
N LEU A 205 4.47 -6.61 19.64
CA LEU A 205 3.27 -7.44 19.69
C LEU A 205 2.11 -6.73 20.41
N ALA A 206 2.38 -6.07 21.53
CA ALA A 206 1.40 -5.26 22.24
C ALA A 206 0.86 -4.13 21.36
N GLY A 207 1.74 -3.43 20.63
CA GLY A 207 1.34 -2.46 19.62
C GLY A 207 0.42 -3.07 18.56
N PHE A 208 0.79 -4.24 18.02
CA PHE A 208 -0.02 -4.95 17.03
C PHE A 208 -1.42 -5.28 17.54
N VAL A 209 -1.52 -5.86 18.74
CA VAL A 209 -2.81 -6.17 19.37
C VAL A 209 -3.64 -4.91 19.54
N VAL A 210 -3.06 -3.79 19.96
CA VAL A 210 -3.76 -2.50 20.08
C VAL A 210 -4.25 -2.01 18.71
N GLY A 211 -3.40 -2.04 17.68
CA GLY A 211 -3.78 -1.60 16.33
C GLY A 211 -4.84 -2.49 15.67
N TYR A 212 -4.83 -3.79 15.97
CA TYR A 212 -5.78 -4.77 15.44
C TYR A 212 -7.00 -5.00 16.34
N ALA A 213 -7.03 -4.39 17.55
CA ALA A 213 -8.07 -4.61 18.55
C ALA A 213 -9.50 -4.44 18.00
N PRO A 214 -9.82 -3.43 17.16
CA PRO A 214 -11.16 -3.29 16.60
C PRO A 214 -11.59 -4.52 15.78
N ALA A 215 -10.70 -5.09 14.97
CA ALA A 215 -10.98 -6.29 14.18
C ALA A 215 -11.10 -7.55 15.06
N ILE A 216 -10.36 -7.62 16.17
CA ILE A 216 -10.51 -8.68 17.18
C ILE A 216 -11.92 -8.61 17.79
N VAL A 217 -12.32 -7.44 18.29
CA VAL A 217 -13.64 -7.24 18.88
C VAL A 217 -14.75 -7.55 17.89
N PHE A 218 -14.62 -7.09 16.63
CA PHE A 218 -15.58 -7.39 15.57
C PHE A 218 -15.72 -8.90 15.35
N ASN A 219 -14.61 -9.62 15.18
CA ASN A 219 -14.65 -11.07 14.96
C ASN A 219 -15.25 -11.81 16.16
N LEU A 220 -14.93 -11.44 17.40
CA LEU A 220 -15.49 -12.07 18.60
C LEU A 220 -17.00 -11.83 18.72
N THR A 221 -17.48 -10.65 18.33
CA THR A 221 -18.90 -10.29 18.41
C THR A 221 -19.73 -10.78 17.22
N HIS A 222 -19.09 -11.08 16.09
CA HIS A 222 -19.74 -11.47 14.83
C HIS A 222 -19.31 -12.88 14.37
N HIS A 223 -19.03 -13.80 15.30
CA HIS A 223 -18.73 -15.21 15.00
C HIS A 223 -17.64 -15.41 13.91
N PHE A 224 -16.57 -14.62 14.01
CA PHE A 224 -15.45 -14.61 13.06
C PHE A 224 -15.84 -14.28 11.61
N ALA A 225 -16.94 -13.55 11.39
CA ALA A 225 -17.47 -13.22 10.06
C ALA A 225 -16.44 -12.59 9.11
N ASN A 226 -15.50 -11.78 9.61
CA ASN A 226 -14.46 -11.18 8.79
C ASN A 226 -13.52 -12.25 8.24
N TRP A 227 -12.88 -13.04 9.09
CA TRP A 227 -11.97 -14.08 8.63
C TRP A 227 -12.69 -15.19 7.86
N ASN A 228 -13.93 -15.53 8.21
CA ASN A 228 -14.73 -16.47 7.42
C ASN A 228 -14.96 -15.96 6.00
N ALA A 229 -15.34 -14.68 5.83
CA ALA A 229 -15.53 -14.10 4.49
C ALA A 229 -14.22 -13.97 3.72
N VAL A 230 -13.12 -13.60 4.39
CA VAL A 230 -11.79 -13.55 3.77
C VAL A 230 -11.40 -14.96 3.33
N LEU A 231 -11.54 -15.95 4.21
CA LEU A 231 -11.18 -17.34 3.92
C LEU A 231 -12.05 -17.98 2.83
N GLU A 232 -13.35 -17.71 2.82
CA GLU A 232 -14.28 -18.16 1.79
C GLU A 232 -13.88 -17.59 0.42
N LYS A 233 -13.57 -16.30 0.36
CA LYS A 233 -12.99 -15.68 -0.84
C LYS A 233 -11.62 -16.27 -1.19
N THR A 234 -10.91 -16.83 -0.22
CA THR A 234 -9.65 -17.56 -0.43
C THR A 234 -9.77 -19.04 -0.82
N GLY A 235 -10.96 -19.63 -0.78
CA GLY A 235 -11.15 -21.07 -0.94
C GLY A 235 -10.84 -21.65 -2.33
N GLY A 236 -10.60 -20.82 -3.34
CA GLY A 236 -10.46 -21.25 -4.74
C GLY A 236 -9.02 -21.39 -5.25
N GLY A 237 -8.19 -22.25 -4.67
CA GLY A 237 -6.95 -22.72 -5.33
C GLY A 237 -5.59 -22.33 -4.72
N GLY A 238 -5.57 -21.52 -3.65
CA GLY A 238 -4.36 -21.24 -2.85
C GLY A 238 -3.05 -21.00 -3.63
N ALA A 239 -1.96 -21.64 -3.18
CA ALA A 239 -0.67 -21.67 -3.88
C ALA A 239 -0.62 -22.69 -5.04
N ALA A 240 -1.65 -23.53 -5.20
CA ALA A 240 -1.69 -24.53 -6.28
C ALA A 240 -1.67 -23.87 -7.66
N LEU A 241 -2.28 -22.67 -7.80
CA LEU A 241 -2.22 -21.87 -9.03
C LEU A 241 -0.81 -21.45 -9.47
N LEU A 242 0.15 -21.36 -8.54
CA LEU A 242 1.56 -21.05 -8.87
C LEU A 242 2.25 -22.18 -9.64
N PHE A 243 1.70 -23.39 -9.60
CA PHE A 243 2.25 -24.55 -10.29
C PHE A 243 1.60 -24.80 -11.65
N HIS A 244 0.71 -23.90 -12.11
CA HIS A 244 0.10 -23.96 -13.43
C HIS A 244 0.76 -22.94 -14.39
N PRO A 245 1.58 -23.40 -15.36
CA PRO A 245 2.30 -22.52 -16.29
C PRO A 245 1.39 -21.58 -17.08
N ASP A 246 0.19 -22.04 -17.44
CA ASP A 246 -0.79 -21.26 -18.19
C ASP A 246 -1.27 -20.03 -17.39
N VAL A 247 -1.48 -20.22 -16.08
CA VAL A 247 -1.90 -19.15 -15.17
C VAL A 247 -0.78 -18.13 -14.99
N LEU A 248 0.46 -18.57 -14.81
CA LEU A 248 1.62 -17.69 -14.75
C LEU A 248 1.80 -16.90 -16.06
N SER A 249 1.64 -17.55 -17.20
CA SER A 249 1.74 -16.89 -18.51
C SER A 249 0.67 -15.79 -18.67
N GLN A 250 -0.56 -16.07 -18.22
CA GLN A 250 -1.64 -15.09 -18.23
C GLN A 250 -1.29 -13.90 -17.33
N ILE A 251 -0.82 -14.17 -16.11
CA ILE A 251 -0.41 -13.16 -15.15
C ILE A 251 0.67 -12.24 -15.74
N PHE A 252 1.79 -12.79 -16.19
CA PHE A 252 2.95 -11.99 -16.58
C PHE A 252 2.79 -11.33 -17.96
N PHE A 253 2.12 -11.98 -18.92
CA PHE A 253 2.05 -11.48 -20.31
C PHE A 253 0.73 -10.81 -20.66
N THR A 254 -0.30 -10.95 -19.83
CA THR A 254 -1.61 -10.34 -20.08
C THR A 254 -2.05 -9.44 -18.95
N GLU A 255 -1.99 -9.90 -17.70
CA GLU A 255 -2.54 -9.16 -16.58
C GLU A 255 -1.63 -8.02 -16.12
N MET A 256 -0.36 -8.31 -15.87
CA MET A 256 0.62 -7.33 -15.41
C MET A 256 0.75 -6.12 -16.36
N PRO A 257 0.93 -6.29 -17.69
CA PRO A 257 0.96 -5.14 -18.60
C PRO A 257 -0.29 -4.26 -18.54
N LYS A 258 -1.49 -4.86 -18.42
CA LYS A 258 -2.74 -4.11 -18.28
C LYS A 258 -2.77 -3.29 -16.99
N PHE A 259 -2.19 -3.82 -15.91
CA PHE A 259 -2.09 -3.14 -14.63
C PHE A 259 -1.19 -1.90 -14.64
N PHE A 260 -0.23 -1.81 -15.57
CA PHE A 260 0.59 -0.60 -15.77
C PHE A 260 -0.01 0.40 -16.77
N GLY A 261 -1.16 0.11 -17.38
CA GLY A 261 -1.86 0.98 -18.32
C GLY A 261 -2.66 2.10 -17.65
N ALA A 262 -3.45 2.85 -18.43
CA ALA A 262 -4.39 3.84 -17.89
C ALA A 262 -5.74 3.20 -17.46
N ASP A 263 -6.09 2.05 -18.06
CA ASP A 263 -7.41 1.41 -17.93
C ASP A 263 -7.46 0.29 -16.87
N THR A 264 -6.57 0.37 -15.87
CA THR A 264 -6.20 -0.65 -14.88
C THR A 264 -7.32 -1.27 -14.05
N ILE A 265 -8.55 -0.78 -14.16
CA ILE A 265 -9.72 -1.22 -13.37
C ILE A 265 -10.86 -1.74 -14.26
N LEU A 266 -10.81 -1.47 -15.57
CA LEU A 266 -11.81 -1.95 -16.51
C LEU A 266 -11.28 -3.21 -17.21
N TRP A 267 -10.97 -4.23 -16.39
CA TRP A 267 -10.51 -5.55 -16.86
C TRP A 267 -11.47 -6.24 -17.82
N TYR A 268 -12.72 -5.77 -17.84
CA TYR A 268 -13.76 -6.14 -18.78
C TYR A 268 -13.49 -5.70 -20.22
N TYR A 269 -12.56 -4.76 -20.45
CA TYR A 269 -12.19 -4.34 -21.79
C TYR A 269 -11.04 -5.20 -22.33
N PRO A 270 -11.18 -5.72 -23.56
CA PRO A 270 -10.17 -6.57 -24.18
C PRO A 270 -8.90 -5.78 -24.52
N GLU A 271 -9.02 -4.48 -24.72
CA GLU A 271 -7.93 -3.59 -25.15
C GLU A 271 -6.77 -3.56 -24.14
N LYS A 272 -5.56 -3.53 -24.69
CA LYS A 272 -4.31 -3.45 -23.94
C LYS A 272 -3.57 -2.22 -24.44
N PRO A 273 -3.61 -1.07 -23.72
CA PRO A 273 -2.90 0.11 -24.18
C PRO A 273 -1.40 -0.19 -24.23
N ALA A 274 -0.75 0.17 -25.34
CA ALA A 274 0.69 -0.08 -25.54
C ALA A 274 1.55 0.52 -24.42
N THR A 275 1.09 1.62 -23.83
CA THR A 275 1.72 2.28 -22.68
C THR A 275 1.88 1.35 -21.48
N GLY A 276 0.91 0.47 -21.22
CA GLY A 276 0.99 -0.51 -20.14
C GLY A 276 2.14 -1.50 -20.30
N PHE A 277 2.37 -1.98 -21.53
CA PHE A 277 3.52 -2.84 -21.84
C PHE A 277 4.85 -2.11 -21.67
N VAL A 278 4.93 -0.84 -22.08
CA VAL A 278 6.15 -0.03 -21.93
C VAL A 278 6.50 0.16 -20.46
N PHE A 279 5.55 0.63 -19.64
CA PHE A 279 5.80 0.82 -18.21
C PHE A 279 6.10 -0.49 -17.48
N TYR A 280 5.45 -1.58 -17.88
CA TYR A 280 5.75 -2.90 -17.34
C TYR A 280 7.16 -3.37 -17.72
N ALA A 281 7.60 -3.17 -18.95
CA ALA A 281 8.96 -3.49 -19.39
C ALA A 281 10.01 -2.68 -18.63
N VAL A 282 9.76 -1.38 -18.40
CA VAL A 282 10.64 -0.52 -17.59
C VAL A 282 10.75 -1.06 -16.15
N ALA A 283 9.62 -1.44 -15.52
CA ALA A 283 9.62 -2.03 -14.18
C ALA A 283 10.39 -3.36 -14.13
N LEU A 284 10.26 -4.22 -15.15
CA LEU A 284 11.01 -5.48 -15.24
C LEU A 284 12.52 -5.24 -15.40
N LEU A 285 12.93 -4.29 -16.23
CA LEU A 285 14.35 -3.97 -16.43
C LEU A 285 14.97 -3.38 -15.15
N ALA A 286 14.27 -2.49 -14.47
CA ALA A 286 14.70 -1.94 -13.18
C ALA A 286 14.86 -3.04 -12.12
N THR A 287 13.88 -3.93 -12.02
CA THR A 287 13.91 -5.10 -11.11
C THR A 287 15.07 -6.04 -11.44
N GLY A 288 15.28 -6.33 -12.73
CA GLY A 288 16.39 -7.17 -13.19
C GLY A 288 17.76 -6.55 -12.87
N GLY A 289 17.91 -5.24 -13.08
CA GLY A 289 19.11 -4.49 -12.72
C GLY A 289 19.41 -4.54 -11.21
N ALA A 290 18.40 -4.27 -10.39
CA ALA A 290 18.50 -4.34 -8.93
C ALA A 290 18.79 -5.76 -8.42
N ALA A 291 18.23 -6.79 -9.06
CA ALA A 291 18.42 -8.19 -8.67
C ALA A 291 19.78 -8.76 -9.13
N TRP A 292 20.40 -8.19 -10.17
CA TRP A 292 21.60 -8.73 -10.81
C TRP A 292 22.78 -9.01 -9.86
N PRO A 293 23.14 -8.13 -8.92
CA PRO A 293 24.23 -8.40 -7.96
C PRO A 293 23.97 -9.62 -7.09
N PHE A 294 22.71 -9.92 -6.80
CA PHE A 294 22.27 -11.02 -5.93
C PHE A 294 22.13 -12.33 -6.69
N ILE A 295 21.77 -12.27 -7.97
CA ILE A 295 21.81 -13.43 -8.88
C ILE A 295 23.24 -13.92 -9.04
N ARG A 296 24.22 -13.01 -9.17
CA ARG A 296 25.65 -13.36 -9.27
C ARG A 296 26.25 -13.85 -7.96
N ALA A 297 25.76 -13.38 -6.82
CA ALA A 297 26.29 -13.74 -5.50
C ALA A 297 25.16 -13.92 -4.48
N PRO A 298 24.46 -15.08 -4.47
CA PRO A 298 23.31 -15.32 -3.60
C PRO A 298 23.64 -15.23 -2.10
N SER A 299 24.89 -15.46 -1.70
CA SER A 299 25.36 -15.31 -0.31
C SER A 299 25.14 -13.89 0.24
N LYS A 300 25.15 -12.87 -0.61
CA LYS A 300 24.86 -11.47 -0.23
C LYS A 300 23.45 -11.29 0.32
N ILE A 301 22.49 -12.09 -0.12
CA ILE A 301 21.10 -12.02 0.35
C ILE A 301 21.04 -12.38 1.84
N LEU A 302 21.65 -13.51 2.22
CA LEU A 302 21.68 -13.98 3.60
C LEU A 302 22.45 -13.02 4.51
N MET A 303 23.55 -12.45 4.01
CA MET A 303 24.32 -11.42 4.73
C MET A 303 23.46 -10.19 4.99
N ALA A 304 22.81 -9.62 3.98
CA ALA A 304 21.96 -8.43 4.14
C ALA A 304 20.75 -8.67 5.07
N ILE A 305 20.09 -9.84 4.96
CA ILE A 305 18.99 -10.19 5.88
C ILE A 305 19.47 -10.18 7.35
N ARG A 306 20.70 -10.68 7.59
CA ARG A 306 21.28 -10.76 8.92
C ARG A 306 21.81 -9.42 9.43
N ASP A 307 22.52 -8.68 8.58
CA ASP A 307 23.37 -7.56 8.99
C ASP A 307 22.66 -6.21 8.90
N GLY A 308 21.74 -6.03 7.94
CA GLY A 308 21.16 -4.72 7.72
C GLY A 308 20.76 -4.47 6.27
N PHE A 309 19.91 -3.45 6.08
CA PHE A 309 19.68 -2.88 4.74
C PHE A 309 20.16 -1.42 4.66
N THR A 310 20.96 -0.97 5.63
CA THR A 310 21.39 0.44 5.74
C THR A 310 22.85 0.65 5.35
N GLY A 311 23.59 -0.41 5.04
CA GLY A 311 25.04 -0.36 4.76
C GLY A 311 25.40 0.17 3.38
N GLY A 312 24.54 0.00 2.37
CA GLY A 312 24.75 0.53 1.02
C GLY A 312 23.56 0.38 0.08
N ASP A 313 23.65 0.98 -1.12
CA ASP A 313 22.54 1.02 -2.10
C ASP A 313 22.09 -0.37 -2.54
N GLN A 314 23.01 -1.32 -2.73
CA GLN A 314 22.65 -2.70 -3.07
C GLN A 314 21.74 -3.34 -2.01
N GLU A 315 22.02 -3.14 -0.72
CA GLU A 315 21.19 -3.71 0.34
C GLU A 315 19.81 -3.06 0.41
N ARG A 316 19.73 -1.75 0.13
CA ARG A 316 18.47 -1.01 0.05
C ARG A 316 17.62 -1.49 -1.13
N ASP A 317 18.25 -1.71 -2.28
CA ASP A 317 17.62 -2.27 -3.46
C ASP A 317 17.08 -3.68 -3.16
N LEU A 318 17.85 -4.52 -2.45
CA LEU A 318 17.39 -5.83 -2.00
C LEU A 318 16.17 -5.74 -1.08
N LEU A 319 16.15 -4.78 -0.15
CA LEU A 319 14.96 -4.55 0.67
C LEU A 319 13.75 -4.23 -0.20
N LEU A 320 13.89 -3.31 -1.16
CA LEU A 320 12.80 -2.97 -2.08
C LEU A 320 12.32 -4.19 -2.88
N LEU A 321 13.23 -5.03 -3.37
CA LEU A 321 12.90 -6.27 -4.08
C LEU A 321 12.13 -7.25 -3.19
N LEU A 322 12.57 -7.45 -1.94
CA LEU A 322 11.90 -8.34 -0.98
C LEU A 322 10.48 -7.84 -0.64
N LEU A 323 10.31 -6.53 -0.45
CA LEU A 323 9.01 -5.95 -0.18
C LEU A 323 8.10 -5.98 -1.41
N THR A 324 8.64 -5.77 -2.61
CA THR A 324 7.92 -5.94 -3.88
C THR A 324 7.41 -7.37 -4.02
N LEU A 325 8.26 -8.37 -3.76
CA LEU A 325 7.89 -9.77 -3.81
C LEU A 325 6.79 -10.10 -2.79
N ALA A 326 6.90 -9.57 -1.57
CA ALA A 326 5.86 -9.74 -0.54
C ALA A 326 4.51 -9.16 -0.98
N CYS A 327 4.50 -8.02 -1.67
CA CYS A 327 3.31 -7.41 -2.24
C CYS A 327 2.76 -8.17 -3.46
N PHE A 328 3.59 -8.97 -4.14
CA PHE A 328 3.17 -9.84 -5.23
C PHE A 328 2.45 -11.09 -4.72
N VAL A 329 2.76 -11.57 -3.50
CA VAL A 329 2.18 -12.80 -2.93
C VAL A 329 0.64 -12.81 -2.97
N PRO A 330 -0.09 -11.80 -2.44
CA PRO A 330 -1.55 -11.82 -2.51
C PRO A 330 -2.04 -11.93 -3.96
N TYR A 331 -1.43 -11.18 -4.88
CA TYR A 331 -1.85 -11.15 -6.28
C TYR A 331 -1.67 -12.49 -7.01
N VAL A 332 -0.61 -13.24 -6.73
CA VAL A 332 -0.39 -14.57 -7.36
C VAL A 332 -1.07 -15.72 -6.62
N THR A 333 -1.57 -15.48 -5.42
CA THR A 333 -2.40 -16.45 -4.73
C THR A 333 -3.83 -16.34 -5.25
N ALA A 334 -4.41 -17.48 -5.63
CA ALA A 334 -5.78 -17.63 -6.14
C ALA A 334 -6.90 -16.84 -5.43
N PRO A 335 -6.89 -16.70 -4.08
CA PRO A 335 -7.87 -15.94 -3.33
C PRO A 335 -8.09 -14.49 -3.73
N PHE A 336 -7.00 -13.88 -4.22
CA PHE A 336 -6.86 -12.45 -4.39
C PHE A 336 -6.36 -12.21 -5.81
N ARG A 337 -6.93 -12.89 -6.80
CA ARG A 337 -6.66 -12.60 -8.21
C ARG A 337 -7.43 -11.37 -8.68
N VAL A 338 -7.39 -10.29 -7.88
CA VAL A 338 -7.82 -8.95 -8.28
C VAL A 338 -6.57 -8.10 -8.45
N PRO A 339 -6.31 -7.53 -9.63
CA PRO A 339 -5.16 -6.69 -9.94
C PRO A 339 -4.93 -5.51 -9.00
N GLY A 340 -5.99 -5.03 -8.33
CA GLY A 340 -5.89 -4.08 -7.22
C GLY A 340 -5.09 -4.59 -6.01
N TYR A 341 -4.60 -5.81 -6.01
CA TYR A 341 -3.87 -6.41 -4.89
C TYR A 341 -2.34 -6.42 -5.08
N PHE A 342 -1.83 -6.00 -6.26
CA PHE A 342 -0.40 -5.75 -6.48
C PHE A 342 0.01 -4.28 -6.31
N LEU A 343 -0.91 -3.43 -5.83
CA LEU A 343 -0.73 -1.98 -5.77
C LEU A 343 0.45 -1.51 -4.92
N ALA A 344 0.80 -2.26 -3.88
CA ALA A 344 1.95 -1.94 -3.06
C ALA A 344 3.30 -2.18 -3.78
N GLY A 345 3.37 -3.10 -4.75
CA GLY A 345 4.57 -3.32 -5.56
C GLY A 345 4.95 -2.09 -6.39
N CYS A 346 3.95 -1.32 -6.86
CA CYS A 346 4.20 -0.09 -7.61
C CYS A 346 4.96 0.97 -6.83
N PHE A 347 4.86 1.00 -5.50
CA PHE A 347 5.63 1.93 -4.67
C PHE A 347 7.11 1.69 -4.86
N PHE A 348 7.52 0.43 -4.81
CA PHE A 348 8.93 0.05 -4.88
C PHE A 348 9.46 0.12 -6.31
N PHE A 349 8.65 -0.23 -7.31
CA PHE A 349 9.03 0.00 -8.70
C PHE A 349 9.29 1.48 -8.99
N ALA A 350 8.45 2.39 -8.48
CA ALA A 350 8.64 3.83 -8.70
C ALA A 350 9.97 4.36 -8.15
N VAL A 351 10.60 3.70 -7.18
CA VAL A 351 11.94 4.06 -6.67
C VAL A 351 13.06 3.37 -7.44
N LEU A 352 12.83 2.13 -7.90
CA LEU A 352 13.83 1.35 -8.64
C LEU A 352 13.98 1.78 -10.11
N THR A 353 12.93 2.36 -10.69
CA THR A 353 12.91 2.91 -12.06
C THR A 353 13.42 4.34 -12.11
#